data_AF-A0A7X9PCA6-F1
#
_entry.id   AF-A0A7X9PCA6-F1
#
_cell.length_a   1.000
_cell.length_b   1.000
_cell.length_c   1.000
_cell.angle_alpha   90.00
_cell.angle_beta   90.00
_cell.angle_gamma   90.00
#
_symmetry.space_group_name_H-M   'P 1'
#
loop_
_entity.id
_entity.type
_entity.pdbx_description
1 polymer ?
#
loop_
_entity_poly.entity_id
_entity_poly.type
_entity_poly.pdbx_seq_one_letter_code
_entity_poly.pdbx_strand_id
1 'polypeptide(L)'
;MAATAVYHAGLLADMEIVERHHHSGPVSFADPGLDAAVVFGQKDMRWRNKSNGPVTVAARIDGRYLVVALYGKHVPGREVRLVSEDYREIPPMNVPEGQELRSGYEVTIYREVCINGKIVRREEVNHDVMPAQRPGTVEPAEPIQEGEELFGPPAPSSTPIPALEDAEGSPEPSPVEKVPAPGSATTEASHVDKPETPPEKPLPDKVTP
;
A
#
# COMPACT_ATOMS: atom_id res chain seq x y z
N MET A 1 9.75 6.69 -8.34
CA MET A 1 8.28 6.58 -8.54
C MET A 1 7.86 5.25 -9.17
N ALA A 2 8.28 4.89 -10.39
CA ALA A 2 7.83 3.65 -11.04
C ALA A 2 8.17 2.37 -10.26
N ALA A 3 9.45 2.20 -9.89
CA ALA A 3 9.89 1.08 -9.05
C ALA A 3 9.13 1.02 -7.71
N THR A 4 8.86 2.17 -7.11
CA THR A 4 8.08 2.32 -5.88
C THR A 4 6.64 1.81 -6.04
N ALA A 5 5.97 2.16 -7.13
CA ALA A 5 4.60 1.71 -7.40
C ALA A 5 4.54 0.19 -7.58
N VAL A 6 5.48 -0.40 -8.32
CA VAL A 6 5.55 -1.85 -8.50
C VAL A 6 5.91 -2.55 -7.18
N TYR A 7 6.79 -1.96 -6.37
CA TYR A 7 7.14 -2.47 -5.05
C TYR A 7 5.92 -2.51 -4.11
N HIS A 8 5.20 -1.40 -3.96
CA HIS A 8 3.96 -1.34 -3.18
C HIS A 8 2.93 -2.37 -3.65
N ALA A 9 2.71 -2.46 -4.97
CA ALA A 9 1.74 -3.39 -5.51
C ALA A 9 2.14 -4.86 -5.24
N GLY A 10 3.44 -5.19 -5.33
CA GLY A 10 3.99 -6.48 -4.93
C GLY A 10 3.80 -6.76 -3.42
N LEU A 11 4.03 -5.77 -2.57
CA LEU A 11 3.82 -5.89 -1.12
C LEU A 11 2.36 -6.23 -0.79
N LEU A 12 1.42 -5.43 -1.31
CA LEU A 12 -0.02 -5.59 -1.08
C LEU A 12 -0.60 -6.87 -1.71
N ALA A 13 -0.01 -7.33 -2.81
CA ALA A 13 -0.37 -8.61 -3.42
C ALA A 13 0.21 -9.82 -2.68
N ASP A 14 0.96 -9.61 -1.60
CA ASP A 14 1.72 -10.63 -0.88
C ASP A 14 2.71 -11.40 -1.77
N MET A 15 3.48 -10.66 -2.58
CA MET A 15 4.63 -11.21 -3.30
C MET A 15 5.85 -11.28 -2.40
N GLU A 16 6.75 -12.23 -2.66
CA GLU A 16 8.06 -12.28 -2.01
C GLU A 16 8.95 -11.18 -2.60
N ILE A 17 9.53 -10.31 -1.77
CA ILE A 17 10.48 -9.28 -2.23
C ILE A 17 11.87 -9.91 -2.25
N VAL A 18 12.45 -10.04 -3.43
CA VAL A 18 13.75 -10.68 -3.65
C VAL A 18 14.87 -9.63 -3.66
N GLU A 19 14.58 -8.46 -4.22
CA GLU A 19 15.51 -7.34 -4.29
C GLU A 19 14.76 -6.02 -4.17
N ARG A 20 15.26 -5.14 -3.31
CA ARG A 20 14.78 -3.77 -3.15
C ARG A 20 15.96 -2.90 -2.76
N HIS A 21 16.04 -1.72 -3.37
CA HIS A 21 16.93 -0.64 -2.94
C HIS A 21 16.09 0.62 -2.73
N HIS A 22 16.30 1.35 -1.64
CA HIS A 22 15.70 2.66 -1.44
C HIS A 22 16.53 3.75 -2.15
N HIS A 23 15.97 4.95 -2.29
CA HIS A 23 16.69 6.12 -2.79
C HIS A 23 17.79 6.53 -1.80
N SER A 24 18.80 7.26 -2.26
CA SER A 24 19.90 7.77 -1.41
C SER A 24 19.45 8.83 -0.39
N GLY A 25 18.24 9.36 -0.51
CA GLY A 25 17.67 10.31 0.42
C GLY A 25 16.15 10.30 0.43
N PRO A 26 15.53 11.07 1.34
CA PRO A 26 14.08 11.03 1.56
C PRO A 26 13.31 11.46 0.32
N VAL A 27 12.26 10.70 0.00
CA VAL A 27 11.32 11.02 -1.09
C VAL A 27 10.00 11.51 -0.50
N SER A 28 9.30 12.38 -1.23
CA SER A 28 8.04 13.00 -0.77
C SER A 28 6.79 12.20 -1.15
N PHE A 29 6.92 11.22 -2.05
CA PHE A 29 5.78 10.51 -2.65
C PHE A 29 5.55 9.10 -2.07
N ALA A 30 6.39 8.65 -1.14
CA ALA A 30 6.24 7.38 -0.46
C ALA A 30 6.60 7.55 1.01
N ASP A 31 5.92 6.81 1.87
CA ASP A 31 6.22 6.82 3.29
C ASP A 31 7.60 6.18 3.55
N PRO A 32 8.26 6.55 4.66
CA PRO A 32 9.51 5.93 5.09
C PRO A 32 9.45 4.41 5.06
N GLY A 33 10.47 3.76 4.50
CA GLY A 33 10.55 2.30 4.42
C GLY A 33 9.78 1.67 3.26
N LEU A 34 8.98 2.46 2.54
CA LEU A 34 8.12 1.97 1.47
C LEU A 34 8.54 2.42 0.06
N ASP A 35 9.65 3.14 -0.07
CA ASP A 35 10.18 3.53 -1.37
C ASP A 35 10.99 2.42 -2.06
N ALA A 36 11.16 2.53 -3.37
CA ALA A 36 12.07 1.67 -4.13
C ALA A 36 12.65 2.42 -5.33
N ALA A 37 13.90 2.14 -5.67
CA ALA A 37 14.69 2.74 -6.73
C ALA A 37 15.30 1.66 -7.62
N VAL A 38 15.37 1.96 -8.92
CA VAL A 38 16.05 1.14 -9.93
C VAL A 38 17.08 2.05 -10.61
N VAL A 39 18.27 1.50 -10.83
CA VAL A 39 19.35 2.13 -11.61
C VAL A 39 19.82 1.07 -12.59
N PHE A 40 19.62 1.31 -13.88
CA PHE A 40 19.90 0.33 -14.92
C PHE A 40 21.33 -0.21 -14.79
N GLY A 41 21.47 -1.54 -14.74
CA GLY A 41 22.75 -2.23 -14.57
C GLY A 41 23.36 -2.20 -13.14
N GLN A 42 22.70 -1.58 -12.16
CA GLN A 42 23.24 -1.46 -10.79
C GLN A 42 22.25 -1.83 -9.68
N LYS A 43 21.03 -1.28 -9.71
CA LYS A 43 19.98 -1.53 -8.70
C LYS A 43 18.73 -2.01 -9.41
N ASP A 44 18.16 -3.11 -8.96
CA ASP A 44 16.92 -3.66 -9.52
C ASP A 44 15.81 -3.69 -8.46
N MET A 45 14.57 -3.91 -8.88
CA MET A 45 13.46 -4.19 -7.98
C MET A 45 12.80 -5.48 -8.43
N ARG A 46 12.92 -6.53 -7.60
CA ARG A 46 12.49 -7.88 -7.94
C ARG A 46 11.56 -8.42 -6.88
N TRP A 47 10.44 -8.95 -7.34
CA TRP A 47 9.56 -9.78 -6.53
C TRP A 47 9.33 -11.12 -7.20
N ARG A 48 8.98 -12.11 -6.39
CA ARG A 48 8.65 -13.47 -6.82
C ARG A 48 7.20 -13.78 -6.48
N ASN A 49 6.48 -14.27 -7.48
CA ASN A 49 5.13 -14.81 -7.27
C ASN A 49 5.23 -16.11 -6.46
N LYS A 50 4.88 -16.03 -5.17
CA LYS A 50 4.80 -17.18 -4.25
C LYS A 50 3.39 -17.79 -4.18
N SER A 51 2.43 -17.29 -4.97
CA SER A 51 1.08 -17.84 -5.01
C SER A 51 1.02 -19.09 -5.89
N ASN A 52 -0.02 -19.91 -5.69
CA ASN A 52 -0.24 -21.15 -6.46
C ASN A 52 -0.86 -20.92 -7.84
N GLY A 53 -0.89 -19.68 -8.34
CA GLY A 53 -1.56 -19.34 -9.59
C GLY A 53 -0.86 -18.23 -10.36
N PRO A 54 -1.26 -18.00 -11.62
CA PRO A 54 -0.77 -16.88 -12.39
C PRO A 54 -1.17 -15.55 -11.74
N VAL A 55 -0.34 -14.54 -11.96
CA VAL A 55 -0.60 -13.16 -11.55
C VAL A 55 -0.51 -12.30 -12.80
N THR A 56 -1.55 -11.51 -13.05
CA THR A 56 -1.56 -10.51 -14.11
C THR A 56 -1.12 -9.18 -13.54
N VAL A 57 -0.11 -8.56 -14.16
CA VAL A 57 0.33 -7.21 -13.83
C VAL A 57 -0.31 -6.25 -14.84
N ALA A 58 -1.04 -5.26 -14.33
CA ALA A 58 -1.57 -4.17 -15.13
C ALA A 58 -0.97 -2.85 -14.64
N ALA A 59 -0.59 -1.99 -15.59
CA ALA A 59 -0.12 -0.65 -15.31
C ALA A 59 -0.85 0.34 -16.21
N ARG A 60 -1.26 1.48 -15.65
CA ARG A 60 -1.86 2.57 -16.41
C ARG A 60 -1.41 3.91 -15.84
N ILE A 61 -1.38 4.91 -16.71
CA ILE A 61 -1.19 6.30 -16.30
C ILE A 61 -2.56 6.95 -16.20
N ASP A 62 -2.82 7.62 -15.08
CA ASP A 62 -4.04 8.37 -14.80
C ASP A 62 -3.65 9.81 -14.44
N GLY A 63 -3.64 10.69 -15.44
CA GLY A 63 -3.10 12.04 -15.31
C GLY A 63 -1.62 12.02 -14.89
N ARG A 64 -1.34 12.43 -13.64
CA ARG A 64 0.02 12.45 -13.06
C ARG A 64 0.34 11.23 -12.19
N TYR A 65 -0.53 10.23 -12.16
CA TYR A 65 -0.38 9.04 -11.34
C TYR A 65 -0.05 7.82 -12.20
N LEU A 66 0.94 7.04 -11.76
CA LEU A 66 1.14 5.68 -12.23
C LEU A 66 0.38 4.73 -11.30
N VAL A 67 -0.57 3.98 -11.85
CA VAL A 67 -1.33 2.97 -11.13
C VAL A 67 -0.84 1.60 -11.55
N VAL A 68 -0.35 0.81 -10.61
CA VAL A 68 0.06 -0.58 -10.82
C VAL A 68 -0.87 -1.47 -10.01
N ALA A 69 -1.46 -2.47 -10.66
CA ALA A 69 -2.36 -3.45 -10.06
C ALA A 69 -1.88 -4.86 -10.37
N LEU A 70 -1.91 -5.72 -9.36
CA LEU A 70 -1.63 -7.16 -9.48
C LEU A 70 -2.94 -7.91 -9.23
N TYR A 71 -3.36 -8.68 -10.23
CA TYR A 71 -4.56 -9.52 -10.15
C TYR A 71 -4.15 -10.98 -10.03
N GLY A 72 -4.79 -11.70 -9.12
CA GLY A 72 -4.58 -13.12 -8.91
C GLY A 72 -5.83 -13.79 -8.37
N LYS A 73 -5.69 -15.02 -7.90
CA LYS A 73 -6.81 -15.77 -7.32
C LYS A 73 -7.39 -15.04 -6.10
N HIS A 74 -8.67 -14.68 -6.19
CA HIS A 74 -9.39 -14.11 -5.05
C HIS A 74 -9.55 -15.13 -3.92
N VAL A 75 -9.23 -14.73 -2.70
CA VAL A 75 -9.44 -15.51 -1.48
C VAL A 75 -10.40 -14.70 -0.59
N PRO A 76 -11.66 -15.12 -0.43
CA PRO A 76 -12.65 -14.37 0.34
C PRO A 76 -12.16 -14.06 1.76
N GLY A 77 -12.34 -12.81 2.19
CA GLY A 77 -11.97 -12.34 3.52
C GLY A 77 -10.47 -12.20 3.77
N ARG A 78 -9.61 -12.46 2.76
CA ARG A 78 -8.16 -12.26 2.87
C ARG A 78 -7.79 -10.82 2.55
N GLU A 79 -7.03 -10.20 3.43
CA GLU A 79 -6.52 -8.83 3.29
C GLU A 79 -5.03 -8.80 3.63
N VAL A 80 -4.27 -7.91 2.99
CA VAL A 80 -2.85 -7.67 3.29
C VAL A 80 -2.71 -6.22 3.71
N ARG A 81 -2.06 -5.98 4.84
CA ARG A 81 -1.78 -4.65 5.38
C ARG A 81 -0.29 -4.46 5.54
N LEU A 82 0.14 -3.22 5.36
CA LEU A 82 1.51 -2.78 5.66
C LEU A 82 1.45 -1.94 6.93
N VAL A 83 2.29 -2.28 7.88
CA VAL A 83 2.37 -1.62 9.19
C VAL A 83 3.79 -1.10 9.34
N SER A 84 3.92 0.19 9.63
CA SER A 84 5.21 0.80 9.96
C SER A 84 5.37 0.82 11.47
N GLU A 85 6.48 0.29 11.96
CA GLU A 85 6.84 0.27 13.38
C GLU A 85 8.28 0.76 13.58
N ASP A 86 8.65 0.97 14.84
CA ASP A 86 9.98 1.46 15.26
C ASP A 86 10.44 2.75 14.57
N TYR A 87 9.49 3.57 14.12
CA TYR A 87 9.81 4.83 13.44
C TYR A 87 10.56 5.79 14.37
N ARG A 88 11.71 6.25 13.92
CA ARG A 88 12.50 7.31 14.54
C ARG A 88 12.95 8.30 13.51
N GLU A 89 12.76 9.58 13.81
CA GLU A 89 13.32 10.65 13.00
C GLU A 89 14.80 10.88 13.36
N ILE A 90 15.64 11.05 12.35
CA ILE A 90 17.07 11.33 12.52
C ILE A 90 17.31 12.78 12.07
N PRO A 91 17.47 13.75 12.98
CA PRO A 91 17.63 15.15 12.60
C PRO A 91 19.00 15.41 11.95
N PRO A 92 19.11 16.39 11.04
CA PRO A 92 20.39 16.81 10.47
C PRO A 92 21.27 17.47 11.54
N MET A 93 22.58 17.21 11.46
CA MET A 93 23.56 17.75 12.41
C MET A 93 24.34 18.91 11.78
N ASN A 94 24.71 19.91 12.60
CA ASN A 94 25.49 21.08 12.16
C ASN A 94 24.84 21.85 10.99
N VAL A 95 23.51 22.04 11.05
CA VAL A 95 22.76 22.79 10.03
C VAL A 95 23.24 24.25 10.00
N PRO A 96 23.81 24.76 8.88
CA PRO A 96 24.20 26.15 8.75
C PRO A 96 23.01 27.10 8.90
N GLU A 97 23.28 28.30 9.42
CA GLU A 97 22.25 29.32 9.58
C GLU A 97 21.61 29.66 8.21
N GLY A 98 20.27 29.65 8.17
CA GLY A 98 19.51 29.88 6.93
C GLY A 98 19.40 28.66 6.00
N GLN A 99 19.91 27.49 6.38
CA GLN A 99 19.72 26.25 5.61
C GLN A 99 18.65 25.36 6.23
N GLU A 100 17.74 24.84 5.41
CA GLU A 100 16.83 23.76 5.80
C GLU A 100 17.34 22.45 5.20
N LEU A 101 17.69 21.49 6.06
CA LEU A 101 18.11 20.15 5.66
C LEU A 101 17.03 19.14 6.05
N ARG A 102 16.78 18.15 5.19
CA ARG A 102 15.79 17.11 5.48
C ARG A 102 16.31 16.12 6.53
N SER A 103 15.48 15.83 7.51
CA SER A 103 15.68 14.72 8.45
C SER A 103 15.75 13.39 7.70
N GLY A 104 16.54 12.48 8.26
CA GLY A 104 16.52 11.06 7.92
C GLY A 104 15.51 10.31 8.81
N TYR A 105 15.54 8.99 8.73
CA TYR A 105 14.67 8.13 9.54
C TYR A 105 15.28 6.74 9.75
N GLU A 106 14.81 6.07 10.78
CA GLU A 106 14.91 4.62 10.99
C GLU A 106 13.48 4.08 11.06
N VAL A 107 13.17 2.99 10.36
CA VAL A 107 11.81 2.41 10.33
C VAL A 107 11.85 0.92 9.99
N THR A 108 10.94 0.16 10.56
CA THR A 108 10.72 -1.25 10.22
C THR A 108 9.34 -1.42 9.59
N ILE A 109 9.27 -2.08 8.44
CA ILE A 109 7.99 -2.37 7.76
C ILE A 109 7.61 -3.82 8.00
N TYR A 110 6.42 -4.03 8.54
CA TYR A 110 5.77 -5.32 8.66
C TYR A 110 4.66 -5.48 7.62
N ARG A 111 4.50 -6.71 7.13
CA ARG A 111 3.34 -7.12 6.35
C ARG A 111 2.49 -8.08 7.18
N GLU A 112 1.23 -7.70 7.35
CA GLU A 112 0.23 -8.49 8.05
C GLU A 112 -0.79 -9.05 7.05
N VAL A 113 -0.97 -10.37 7.04
CA VAL A 113 -2.03 -11.03 6.29
C VAL A 113 -3.15 -11.37 7.25
N CYS A 114 -4.33 -10.84 6.96
CA CYS A 114 -5.54 -11.04 7.72
C CYS A 114 -6.50 -11.98 6.97
N ILE A 115 -7.23 -12.82 7.70
CA ILE A 115 -8.39 -13.57 7.20
C ILE A 115 -9.56 -13.30 8.14
N ASN A 116 -10.65 -12.74 7.61
CA ASN A 116 -11.85 -12.38 8.38
C ASN A 116 -11.50 -11.51 9.61
N GLY A 117 -10.62 -10.53 9.42
CA GLY A 117 -10.19 -9.59 10.45
C GLY A 117 -9.16 -10.12 11.45
N LYS A 118 -8.75 -11.39 11.37
CA LYS A 118 -7.71 -11.96 12.24
C LYS A 118 -6.37 -12.04 11.52
N ILE A 119 -5.31 -11.55 12.14
CA ILE A 119 -3.93 -11.68 11.63
C ILE A 119 -3.55 -13.18 11.68
N VAL A 120 -3.34 -13.77 10.51
CA VAL A 120 -2.90 -15.17 10.37
C VAL A 120 -1.41 -15.29 10.09
N ARG A 121 -0.79 -14.20 9.62
CA ARG A 121 0.65 -14.13 9.36
C ARG A 121 1.11 -12.69 9.50
N ARG A 122 2.26 -12.51 10.14
CA ARG A 122 2.98 -11.25 10.19
C ARG A 122 4.44 -11.54 9.88
N GLU A 123 5.04 -10.73 9.02
CA GLU A 123 6.46 -10.84 8.67
C GLU A 123 7.09 -9.46 8.58
N GLU A 124 8.37 -9.37 8.95
CA GLU A 124 9.18 -8.20 8.64
C GLU A 124 9.52 -8.22 7.15
N VAL A 125 9.24 -7.11 6.47
CA VAL A 125 9.54 -6.91 5.05
C VAL A 125 10.90 -6.29 4.87
N ASN A 126 11.19 -5.25 5.64
CA ASN A 126 12.44 -4.52 5.61
C ASN A 126 12.64 -3.73 6.92
N HIS A 127 13.89 -3.31 7.12
CA HIS A 127 14.29 -2.33 8.11
C HIS A 127 15.24 -1.34 7.43
N ASP A 128 14.86 -0.08 7.40
CA ASP A 128 15.57 0.98 6.70
C ASP A 128 16.17 1.98 7.69
N VAL A 129 17.44 2.32 7.46
CA VAL A 129 18.10 3.44 8.12
C VAL A 129 18.57 4.42 7.06
N MET A 130 17.90 5.57 7.00
CA MET A 130 18.23 6.66 6.10
C MET A 130 18.85 7.81 6.90
N PRO A 131 20.10 8.18 6.65
CA PRO A 131 20.72 9.29 7.37
C PRO A 131 20.09 10.63 6.95
N ALA A 132 20.15 11.60 7.85
CA ALA A 132 19.78 12.98 7.54
C ALA A 132 20.68 13.57 6.45
N GLN A 133 20.15 14.55 5.72
CA GLN A 133 20.93 15.27 4.73
C GLN A 133 22.11 16.00 5.37
N ARG A 134 23.27 15.92 4.71
CA ARG A 134 24.48 16.60 5.16
C ARG A 134 24.57 18.01 4.55
N PRO A 135 25.10 18.99 5.31
CA PRO A 135 25.44 20.30 4.75
C PRO A 135 26.36 20.17 3.52
N GLY A 136 26.06 20.89 2.45
CA GLY A 136 26.83 20.86 1.20
C GLY A 136 26.47 19.73 0.21
N THR A 137 25.63 18.77 0.59
CA THR A 137 25.08 17.76 -0.33
C THR A 137 23.74 18.25 -0.88
N VAL A 138 23.76 19.33 -1.66
CA VAL A 138 22.60 19.68 -2.50
C VAL A 138 22.81 18.94 -3.81
N GLU A 139 22.41 17.68 -3.87
CA GLU A 139 22.27 17.05 -5.19
C GLU A 139 21.13 17.78 -5.89
N PRO A 140 21.38 18.43 -7.04
CA PRO A 140 20.26 18.86 -7.87
C PRO A 140 19.43 17.62 -8.17
N ALA A 141 18.11 17.73 -8.13
CA ALA A 141 17.26 16.71 -8.72
C ALA A 141 17.77 16.52 -10.15
N GLU A 142 18.36 15.35 -10.46
CA GLU A 142 18.86 15.13 -11.80
C GLU A 142 17.68 15.37 -12.74
N PRO A 143 17.80 16.30 -13.71
CA PRO A 143 16.77 16.42 -14.72
C PRO A 143 16.67 15.05 -15.36
N ILE A 144 15.47 14.48 -15.37
CA ILE A 144 15.19 13.30 -16.19
C ILE A 144 15.53 13.75 -17.61
N GLN A 145 16.66 13.29 -18.14
CA GLN A 145 16.97 13.42 -19.54
C GLN A 145 15.95 12.54 -20.25
N GLU A 146 14.85 13.13 -20.73
CA GLU A 146 14.03 12.52 -21.76
C GLU A 146 14.94 12.36 -22.98
N GLY A 147 15.50 11.16 -23.12
CA GLY A 147 16.54 10.86 -24.10
C GLY A 147 16.57 9.39 -24.45
N GLU A 148 15.90 9.11 -25.57
CA GLU A 148 16.07 7.97 -26.48
C GLU A 148 15.53 6.60 -26.07
N GLU A 149 14.69 6.05 -26.96
CA GLU A 149 14.12 4.71 -26.85
C GLU A 149 15.21 3.64 -26.84
N LEU A 150 15.55 3.16 -25.65
CA LEU A 150 16.41 1.99 -25.42
C LEU A 150 15.61 0.69 -25.21
N PHE A 151 14.33 0.67 -25.59
CA PHE A 151 13.56 -0.56 -25.68
C PHE A 151 13.99 -1.35 -26.92
N GLY A 152 15.12 -2.06 -26.81
CA GLY A 152 15.32 -3.26 -27.64
C GLY A 152 14.15 -4.23 -27.39
N PRO A 153 13.70 -4.98 -28.42
CA PRO A 153 12.58 -5.90 -28.27
C PRO A 153 12.88 -6.86 -27.10
N PRO A 154 11.89 -7.19 -26.25
CA PRO A 154 12.09 -8.17 -25.19
C PRO A 154 12.60 -9.47 -25.82
N ALA A 155 13.66 -10.05 -25.25
CA ALA A 155 14.13 -11.37 -25.64
C ALA A 155 12.92 -12.33 -25.59
N PRO A 156 12.67 -13.16 -26.63
CA PRO A 156 11.53 -14.04 -26.63
C PRO A 156 11.65 -15.01 -25.46
N SER A 157 10.75 -14.89 -24.49
CA SER A 157 10.55 -15.93 -23.48
C SER A 157 9.92 -17.12 -24.17
N SER A 158 10.63 -18.24 -24.23
CA SER A 158 10.27 -19.47 -24.94
C SER A 158 9.22 -20.32 -24.22
N THR A 159 8.32 -19.70 -23.45
CA THR A 159 7.19 -20.41 -22.85
C THR A 159 5.90 -19.99 -23.54
N PRO A 160 5.26 -20.85 -24.34
CA PRO A 160 3.98 -20.51 -24.97
C PRO A 160 2.90 -20.32 -23.89
N ILE A 161 2.30 -19.14 -23.89
CA ILE A 161 1.05 -18.86 -23.17
C ILE A 161 -0.07 -19.56 -23.96
N PRO A 162 -0.90 -20.44 -23.34
CA PRO A 162 -2.06 -20.99 -24.02
C PRO A 162 -3.05 -19.86 -24.33
N ALA A 163 -3.49 -19.79 -25.59
CA ALA A 163 -4.47 -18.83 -26.07
C ALA A 163 -5.81 -19.01 -25.33
N LEU A 164 -6.35 -17.92 -24.79
CA LEU A 164 -7.75 -17.85 -24.38
C LEU A 164 -8.58 -17.75 -25.67
N GLU A 165 -9.31 -18.80 -25.99
CA GLU A 165 -10.27 -18.81 -27.10
C GLU A 165 -11.46 -17.90 -26.77
N ASP A 166 -11.85 -17.10 -27.77
CA ASP A 166 -12.98 -16.18 -27.75
C ASP A 166 -14.30 -16.94 -27.51
N ALA A 167 -15.02 -16.58 -26.45
CA ALA A 167 -16.42 -16.94 -26.29
C ALA A 167 -17.29 -15.75 -26.72
N GLU A 168 -17.69 -15.75 -27.99
CA GLU A 168 -18.86 -14.99 -28.45
C GLU A 168 -20.12 -15.47 -27.71
N GLY A 169 -20.89 -14.53 -27.14
CA GLY A 169 -22.20 -14.84 -26.58
C GLY A 169 -22.67 -13.83 -25.53
N SER A 170 -23.07 -12.63 -25.97
CA SER A 170 -23.96 -11.78 -25.16
C SER A 170 -25.37 -12.36 -25.15
N PRO A 171 -26.02 -12.52 -23.99
CA PRO A 171 -27.48 -12.41 -23.92
C PRO A 171 -27.87 -10.95 -23.58
N GLU A 172 -28.88 -10.45 -24.29
CA GLU A 172 -29.51 -9.14 -24.06
C GLU A 172 -30.00 -8.97 -22.60
N PRO A 173 -30.00 -7.74 -22.06
CA PRO A 173 -30.56 -7.49 -20.73
C PRO A 173 -32.10 -7.46 -20.77
N SER A 174 -32.73 -8.29 -19.94
CA SER A 174 -34.16 -8.21 -19.62
C SER A 174 -34.51 -6.91 -18.86
N PRO A 175 -35.74 -6.36 -18.97
CA PRO A 175 -36.09 -5.07 -18.39
C PRO A 175 -36.12 -5.08 -16.85
N VAL A 176 -35.49 -4.07 -16.24
CA VAL A 176 -35.47 -3.85 -14.79
C VAL A 176 -36.82 -3.30 -14.31
N GLU A 177 -37.48 -4.04 -13.43
CA GLU A 177 -38.66 -3.59 -12.68
C GLU A 177 -38.25 -2.57 -11.61
N LYS A 178 -39.01 -1.46 -11.54
CA LYS A 178 -38.67 -0.23 -10.81
C LYS A 178 -39.06 -0.37 -9.33
N VAL A 179 -38.08 -0.55 -8.43
CA VAL A 179 -38.31 -0.49 -6.98
C VAL A 179 -38.26 0.98 -6.52
N PRO A 180 -39.26 1.50 -5.76
CA PRO A 180 -39.35 2.92 -5.44
C PRO A 180 -38.50 3.34 -4.22
N ALA A 181 -38.15 4.62 -4.20
CA ALA A 181 -37.38 5.29 -3.16
C ALA A 181 -38.15 5.42 -1.83
N PRO A 182 -37.48 5.46 -0.65
CA PRO A 182 -38.15 5.75 0.61
C PRO A 182 -38.41 7.24 0.76
N GLY A 183 -39.70 7.61 0.84
CA GLY A 183 -40.19 8.93 1.21
C GLY A 183 -40.30 9.12 2.72
N SER A 184 -40.26 10.39 3.13
CA SER A 184 -40.33 10.91 4.49
C SER A 184 -41.79 11.13 4.97
N ALA A 185 -41.96 11.16 6.31
CA ALA A 185 -43.09 11.72 7.10
C ALA A 185 -44.41 10.89 7.14
N THR A 186 -45.25 10.76 8.19
CA THR A 186 -45.46 11.38 9.52
C THR A 186 -46.41 10.48 10.37
N THR A 187 -46.22 10.46 11.70
CA THR A 187 -47.12 10.12 12.85
C THR A 187 -48.36 9.22 12.73
N GLU A 188 -48.49 8.25 13.66
CA GLU A 188 -49.60 8.23 14.64
C GLU A 188 -49.17 7.48 15.92
N ALA A 189 -49.70 7.91 17.07
CA ALA A 189 -49.26 7.52 18.40
C ALA A 189 -50.23 6.54 19.07
N SER A 190 -49.70 5.57 19.84
CA SER A 190 -50.36 5.12 21.07
C SER A 190 -49.44 4.32 22.00
N HIS A 191 -49.38 4.81 23.25
CA HIS A 191 -49.25 4.06 24.50
C HIS A 191 -47.87 3.56 25.01
N VAL A 192 -47.24 4.47 25.78
CA VAL A 192 -46.61 4.31 27.12
C VAL A 192 -46.35 2.89 27.64
N ASP A 193 -45.07 2.56 27.84
CA ASP A 193 -44.54 2.13 29.15
C ASP A 193 -43.00 2.32 29.21
N LYS A 194 -42.47 2.76 30.36
CA LYS A 194 -41.04 3.02 30.61
C LYS A 194 -40.85 3.04 32.15
N PRO A 195 -39.63 2.81 32.68
CA PRO A 195 -38.73 1.65 32.56
C PRO A 195 -38.33 1.10 33.96
N GLU A 196 -37.79 -0.13 34.04
CA GLU A 196 -36.99 -0.54 35.22
C GLU A 196 -35.49 -0.56 34.89
N THR A 197 -34.71 -0.01 35.83
CA THR A 197 -33.26 0.21 35.74
C THR A 197 -32.54 -0.86 36.59
N PRO A 198 -31.40 -1.45 36.17
CA PRO A 198 -30.67 -2.41 36.99
C PRO A 198 -29.84 -1.73 38.08
N PRO A 199 -29.60 -2.38 39.25
CA PRO A 199 -28.96 -1.73 40.39
C PRO A 199 -27.43 -1.61 40.25
N GLU A 200 -26.93 -0.49 40.80
CA GLU A 200 -25.53 -0.06 40.84
C GLU A 200 -24.77 -0.72 42.01
N LYS A 201 -23.48 -1.02 41.81
CA LYS A 201 -22.61 -1.73 42.76
C LYS A 201 -21.82 -0.73 43.62
N PRO A 202 -21.72 -0.88 44.96
CA PRO A 202 -21.10 0.14 45.81
C PRO A 202 -19.56 0.12 45.76
N LEU A 203 -18.95 1.30 45.80
CA LEU A 203 -17.51 1.56 45.96
C LEU A 203 -17.10 1.51 47.45
N PRO A 204 -15.85 1.12 47.79
CA PRO A 204 -15.40 0.99 49.17
C PRO A 204 -14.99 2.32 49.84
N ASP A 205 -15.31 2.43 51.13
CA ASP A 205 -15.11 3.60 51.99
C ASP A 205 -13.64 3.92 52.30
N LYS A 206 -13.33 5.22 52.34
CA LYS A 206 -12.07 5.78 52.85
C LYS A 206 -12.02 5.68 54.37
N VAL A 207 -10.95 5.11 54.90
CA VAL A 207 -10.59 5.17 56.33
C VAL A 207 -9.55 6.27 56.53
N THR A 208 -9.82 7.19 57.44
CA THR A 208 -8.84 8.14 57.99
C THR A 208 -9.22 8.44 59.43
N PRO A 209 -8.23 8.61 60.32
CA PRO A 209 -8.23 9.76 61.22
C PRO A 209 -7.08 10.72 60.92
#